data_AF-A0A811SA53-F1
#
_entry.id   AF-A0A811SA53-F1
#
_cell.length_a   1.000
_cell.length_b   1.000
_cell.length_c   1.000
_cell.angle_alpha   90.00
_cell.angle_beta   90.00
_cell.angle_gamma   90.00
#
_symmetry.space_group_name_H-M   'P 1'
#
loop_
_entity.id
_entity.type
_entity.pdbx_description
1 polymer ?
#
loop_
_entity_poly.entity_id
_entity_poly.type
_entity_poly.pdbx_seq_one_letter_code
_entity_poly.pdbx_strand_id
1 'polypeptide(L)'
;MASTMHLTLVLLCLVVSHAHGSSRVLRWSDDSDASPSTTSCPSITSALSDYSGHASVKYVPLVTNPTGPNFYYVDLVAIAINGKDLLPFPPALFRGNGTMIDSQSAFTYLNKPIYAALREEFRKAMAQYPPAPAFSDLDTCYNFTLTEYIYLPNITFRFGNGETMDLDDRQFMYFFREHLIDGFPFGCLAFAAAPDENFPRNFIGTQVQRTKEIVYDVRGGKVAFVPSRCGLR
;
A
#
# COMPACT_ATOMS: atom_id res chain seq x y z
N MET A 1 30.30 8.17 32.54
CA MET A 1 29.67 7.05 31.83
C MET A 1 28.30 7.51 31.38
N ALA A 2 28.17 7.89 30.11
CA ALA A 2 26.91 8.12 29.42
C ALA A 2 27.22 7.93 27.94
N SER A 3 26.68 6.88 27.33
CA SER A 3 26.84 6.61 25.90
C SER A 3 25.52 6.95 25.21
N THR A 4 25.54 8.01 24.42
CA THR A 4 24.45 8.47 23.57
C THR A 4 24.40 7.61 22.31
N MET A 5 23.32 6.83 22.12
CA MET A 5 23.04 6.17 20.83
C MET A 5 22.53 7.22 19.83
N HIS A 6 23.29 7.46 18.76
CA HIS A 6 22.82 8.19 17.58
C HIS A 6 21.96 7.25 16.72
N LEU A 7 20.70 7.65 16.51
CA LEU A 7 19.80 7.02 15.55
C LEU A 7 20.06 7.66 14.18
N THR A 8 20.81 6.98 13.32
CA THR A 8 21.09 7.46 11.96
C THR A 8 19.85 7.27 11.08
N LEU A 9 19.15 8.37 10.82
CA LEU A 9 18.07 8.49 9.85
C LEU A 9 18.66 8.35 8.44
N VAL A 10 18.49 7.19 7.78
CA VAL A 10 18.85 7.05 6.35
C VAL A 10 17.72 7.61 5.51
N LEU A 11 17.91 8.88 5.15
CA LEU A 11 17.23 9.60 4.08
C LEU A 11 17.69 9.02 2.73
N LEU A 12 16.76 8.66 1.84
CA LEU A 12 17.04 8.64 0.40
C LEU A 12 15.94 9.41 -0.34
N CYS A 13 16.22 10.70 -0.55
CA CYS A 13 15.58 11.49 -1.59
C CYS A 13 15.93 10.91 -2.97
N LEU A 14 14.90 10.73 -3.79
CA LEU A 14 15.01 10.61 -5.25
C LEU A 14 15.77 11.82 -5.82
N VAL A 15 16.98 11.60 -6.33
CA VAL A 15 17.59 12.55 -7.28
C VAL A 15 17.05 12.20 -8.67
N VAL A 16 16.06 12.97 -9.14
CA VAL A 16 15.59 12.89 -10.54
C VAL A 16 16.58 13.64 -11.42
N SER A 17 17.53 12.92 -12.04
CA SER A 17 18.36 13.50 -13.09
C SER A 17 17.57 13.51 -14.41
N HIS A 18 17.34 14.71 -14.95
CA HIS A 18 16.77 14.91 -16.28
C HIS A 18 17.75 14.41 -17.33
N ALA A 19 17.45 13.30 -17.97
CA ALA A 19 18.17 12.81 -19.14
C ALA A 19 17.17 12.59 -20.27
N HIS A 20 17.35 13.36 -21.35
CA HIS A 20 16.58 13.27 -22.58
C HIS A 20 16.53 11.82 -23.11
N GLY A 21 15.32 11.34 -23.39
CA GLY A 21 15.09 10.23 -24.30
C GLY A 21 15.29 8.81 -23.75
N SER A 22 14.41 8.35 -22.85
CA SER A 22 13.87 6.97 -22.81
C SER A 22 12.96 6.81 -21.58
N SER A 23 11.90 6.00 -21.66
CA SER A 23 11.00 5.71 -20.53
C SER A 23 11.80 5.05 -19.39
N ARG A 24 11.89 5.69 -18.22
CA ARG A 24 12.62 5.16 -17.06
C ARG A 24 11.63 4.53 -16.08
N VAL A 25 11.89 3.29 -15.69
CA VAL A 25 11.15 2.53 -14.67
C VAL A 25 12.10 2.26 -13.49
N LEU A 26 11.58 2.38 -12.27
CA LEU A 26 12.28 2.00 -11.03
C LEU A 26 12.02 0.51 -10.75
N ARG A 27 13.07 -0.31 -10.66
CA ARG A 27 12.97 -1.73 -10.29
C ARG A 27 13.80 -1.96 -9.02
N TRP A 28 13.23 -2.69 -8.05
CA TRP A 28 13.97 -3.26 -6.92
C TRP A 28 14.46 -4.66 -7.31
N SER A 29 15.73 -4.95 -7.08
CA SER A 29 16.28 -6.32 -7.16
C SER A 29 16.89 -6.69 -5.81
N ASP A 30 16.57 -7.87 -5.32
CA ASP A 30 17.29 -8.52 -4.22
C ASP A 30 18.50 -9.26 -4.81
N ASP A 31 19.71 -8.75 -4.59
CA ASP A 31 20.91 -9.56 -4.79
C ASP A 31 21.01 -10.55 -3.61
N SER A 32 20.72 -11.81 -3.92
CA SER A 32 20.90 -12.92 -3.00
C SER A 32 22.36 -13.32 -2.99
N ASP A 33 23.20 -12.64 -2.21
CA ASP A 33 24.45 -13.20 -1.65
C ASP A 33 25.14 -12.28 -0.61
N ALA A 34 24.39 -11.69 0.32
CA ALA A 34 24.99 -11.08 1.51
C ALA A 34 24.05 -11.08 2.73
N SER A 35 24.50 -11.70 3.82
CA SER A 35 23.93 -11.56 5.17
C SER A 35 24.39 -10.23 5.81
N PRO A 36 23.76 -9.77 6.90
CA PRO A 36 22.51 -9.05 6.99
C PRO A 36 22.80 -7.54 7.12
N SER A 37 22.84 -6.82 6.01
CA SER A 37 22.79 -5.37 5.98
C SER A 37 22.13 -4.95 4.67
N THR A 38 20.80 -4.98 4.66
CA THR A 38 19.96 -4.55 3.54
C THR A 38 20.39 -3.17 3.06
N THR A 39 21.20 -3.15 2.01
CA THR A 39 21.62 -1.96 1.27
C THR A 39 21.29 -2.23 -0.19
N SER A 40 20.07 -1.91 -0.58
CA SER A 40 19.59 -2.02 -1.96
C SER A 40 19.98 -0.77 -2.75
N CYS A 41 20.71 -0.94 -3.85
CA CYS A 41 21.01 0.14 -4.81
C CYS A 41 20.02 0.12 -6.00
N PRO A 42 19.59 1.28 -6.53
CA PRO A 42 18.62 1.34 -7.62
C PRO A 42 19.25 1.01 -8.99
N SER A 43 18.51 0.27 -9.83
CA SER A 43 18.86 -0.01 -11.23
C SER A 43 17.72 0.37 -12.19
N ILE A 44 18.05 0.86 -13.39
CA ILE A 44 17.11 1.35 -14.41
C ILE A 44 17.04 0.34 -15.57
N THR A 45 15.88 -0.27 -15.85
CA THR A 45 15.65 -1.14 -17.03
C THR A 45 14.22 -1.02 -17.57
N SER A 46 13.97 -1.52 -18.79
CA SER A 46 12.71 -1.42 -19.54
C SER A 46 11.70 -2.53 -19.17
N ALA A 47 11.11 -2.49 -17.97
CA ALA A 47 10.30 -3.58 -17.42
C ALA A 47 8.90 -3.81 -18.05
N LEU A 48 8.29 -2.79 -18.67
CA LEU A 48 6.90 -2.93 -19.17
C LEU A 48 6.78 -3.86 -20.39
N SER A 49 7.84 -4.02 -21.17
CA SER A 49 7.86 -4.94 -22.30
C SER A 49 7.77 -6.41 -21.84
N ASP A 50 8.34 -6.72 -20.67
CA ASP A 50 8.36 -8.08 -20.10
C ASP A 50 6.98 -8.52 -19.59
N TYR A 51 6.08 -7.55 -19.34
CA TYR A 51 4.75 -7.80 -18.78
C TYR A 51 3.61 -7.65 -19.80
N SER A 52 3.93 -7.31 -21.04
CA SER A 52 2.95 -7.15 -22.11
C SER A 52 2.22 -8.48 -22.37
N GLY A 53 0.89 -8.48 -22.25
CA GLY A 53 0.05 -9.67 -22.49
C GLY A 53 -0.16 -10.59 -21.28
N HIS A 54 0.40 -10.27 -20.10
CA HIS A 54 0.09 -11.01 -18.88
C HIS A 54 -1.27 -10.58 -18.31
N ALA A 55 -2.27 -11.47 -18.40
CA ALA A 55 -3.64 -11.21 -17.96
C ALA A 55 -3.79 -10.83 -16.46
N SER A 56 -2.78 -11.15 -15.65
CA SER A 56 -2.76 -10.84 -14.21
C SER A 56 -2.25 -9.44 -13.89
N VAL A 57 -1.67 -8.72 -14.86
CA VAL A 57 -1.13 -7.37 -14.65
C VAL A 57 -2.24 -6.35 -14.79
N LYS A 58 -2.35 -5.47 -13.80
CA LYS A 58 -3.40 -4.46 -13.70
C LYS A 58 -2.85 -3.09 -14.04
N TYR A 59 -3.27 -2.52 -15.17
CA TYR A 59 -2.84 -1.21 -15.62
C TYR A 59 -3.86 -0.15 -15.21
N VAL A 60 -3.42 0.85 -14.45
CA VAL A 60 -4.26 1.93 -13.96
C VAL A 60 -3.70 3.26 -14.46
N PRO A 61 -4.49 4.11 -15.12
CA PRO A 61 -4.04 5.44 -15.53
C PRO A 61 -3.58 6.29 -14.34
N LEU A 62 -2.47 7.00 -14.53
CA LEU A 62 -2.07 8.06 -13.63
C LEU A 62 -2.99 9.26 -13.84
N VAL A 63 -3.45 9.87 -12.76
CA VAL A 63 -4.22 11.11 -12.79
C VAL A 63 -3.40 12.26 -12.25
N THR A 64 -3.64 13.47 -12.76
CA THR A 64 -2.95 14.68 -12.31
C THR A 64 -3.67 15.30 -11.12
N ASN A 65 -2.92 15.65 -10.09
CA ASN A 65 -3.40 16.47 -8.98
C ASN A 65 -2.79 17.89 -9.08
N PRO A 66 -3.59 18.96 -9.27
CA PRO A 66 -3.07 20.33 -9.36
C PRO A 66 -2.38 20.84 -8.08
N THR A 67 -2.81 20.37 -6.91
CA THR A 67 -2.23 20.70 -5.59
C THR A 67 -0.97 19.91 -5.24
N GLY A 68 -0.67 18.82 -5.94
CA GLY A 68 0.56 18.04 -5.78
C GLY A 68 1.06 17.47 -7.11
N PRO A 69 1.43 18.32 -8.08
CA PRO A 69 1.70 17.88 -9.46
C PRO A 69 2.93 16.96 -9.60
N ASN A 70 3.76 16.86 -8.56
CA ASN A 70 5.00 16.08 -8.56
C ASN A 70 4.84 14.67 -7.97
N PHE A 71 3.63 14.27 -7.55
CA PHE A 71 3.36 12.93 -7.02
C PHE A 71 2.54 12.09 -8.01
N TYR A 72 2.53 10.78 -7.77
CA TYR A 72 1.79 9.82 -8.58
C TYR A 72 0.43 9.54 -7.95
N TYR A 73 -0.65 9.77 -8.70
CA TYR A 73 -2.02 9.51 -8.26
C TYR A 73 -2.72 8.53 -9.16
N VAL A 74 -3.63 7.77 -8.58
CA VAL A 74 -4.58 6.90 -9.28
C VAL A 74 -6.01 7.29 -8.93
N ASP A 75 -6.95 7.04 -9.84
CA ASP A 75 -8.38 7.28 -9.61
C ASP A 75 -9.00 6.08 -8.89
N LEU A 76 -8.77 5.96 -7.57
CA LEU A 76 -9.47 4.99 -6.73
C LEU A 76 -10.92 5.46 -6.56
N VAL A 77 -11.90 4.67 -6.98
CA VAL A 77 -13.33 5.07 -6.97
C VAL A 77 -14.17 4.30 -5.95
N ALA A 78 -13.69 3.14 -5.52
CA ALA A 78 -14.33 2.36 -4.47
C ALA A 78 -13.34 1.42 -3.78
N ILE A 79 -13.67 1.07 -2.55
CA ILE A 79 -13.08 -0.04 -1.81
C ILE A 79 -14.22 -1.02 -1.55
N ALA A 80 -14.00 -2.31 -1.78
CA ALA A 80 -14.98 -3.35 -1.54
C ALA A 80 -14.50 -4.29 -0.43
N ILE A 81 -15.42 -4.74 0.42
CA ILE A 81 -15.20 -5.83 1.38
C ILE A 81 -16.09 -7.00 0.96
N ASN A 82 -15.51 -8.18 0.78
CA ASN A 82 -16.21 -9.39 0.33
C ASN A 82 -17.04 -9.15 -0.95
N GLY A 83 -16.47 -8.38 -1.89
CA GLY A 83 -17.10 -8.04 -3.16
C GLY A 83 -18.18 -6.94 -3.10
N LYS A 84 -18.56 -6.48 -1.91
CA LYS A 84 -19.52 -5.38 -1.72
C LYS A 84 -18.78 -4.06 -1.53
N ASP A 85 -19.08 -3.09 -2.38
CA ASP A 85 -18.52 -1.75 -2.27
C ASP A 85 -18.98 -1.08 -0.97
N LEU A 86 -18.04 -0.41 -0.29
CA LEU A 86 -18.37 0.49 0.81
C LEU A 86 -19.29 1.58 0.25
N LEU A 87 -20.37 1.86 0.98
CA LEU A 87 -21.51 2.76 0.67
C LEU A 87 -21.19 3.90 -0.32
N PRO A 88 -22.14 4.36 -1.15
CA PRO A 88 -21.87 5.35 -2.18
C PRO A 88 -21.29 6.64 -1.57
N PHE A 89 -20.05 6.94 -1.91
CA PHE A 89 -19.41 8.20 -1.53
C PHE A 89 -19.60 9.23 -2.65
N PRO A 90 -19.76 10.52 -2.32
CA PRO A 90 -19.65 11.57 -3.32
C PRO A 90 -18.32 11.42 -4.07
N PRO A 91 -18.32 11.48 -5.42
CA PRO A 91 -17.09 11.33 -6.19
C PRO A 91 -15.98 12.27 -5.71
N ALA A 92 -16.30 13.45 -5.16
CA ALA A 92 -15.32 14.38 -4.61
C ALA A 92 -14.46 13.84 -3.45
N LEU A 93 -14.94 12.86 -2.68
CA LEU A 93 -14.16 12.27 -1.56
C LEU A 93 -13.04 11.35 -2.08
N PHE A 94 -13.27 10.68 -3.20
CA PHE A 94 -12.30 9.82 -3.89
C PHE A 94 -11.50 10.58 -4.95
N ARG A 95 -12.20 11.26 -5.86
CA ARG A 95 -11.68 11.92 -7.05
C ARG A 95 -11.14 13.33 -6.81
N GLY A 96 -11.56 13.98 -5.73
CA GLY A 96 -11.28 15.41 -5.53
C GLY A 96 -9.81 15.76 -5.42
N ASN A 97 -8.91 14.76 -5.34
CA ASN A 97 -7.46 14.88 -5.42
C ASN A 97 -6.78 13.60 -5.97
N GLY A 98 -7.53 12.61 -6.47
CA GLY A 98 -7.03 11.25 -6.66
C GLY A 98 -6.50 10.62 -5.36
N THR A 99 -5.94 9.42 -5.48
CA THR A 99 -5.28 8.71 -4.39
C THR A 99 -3.79 8.61 -4.68
N MET A 100 -2.95 9.18 -3.82
CA MET A 100 -1.50 9.18 -3.99
C MET A 100 -0.93 7.79 -3.75
N ILE A 101 0.05 7.36 -4.53
CA ILE A 101 0.87 6.19 -4.20
C ILE A 101 2.11 6.70 -3.47
N ASP A 102 2.24 6.36 -2.18
CA ASP A 102 3.26 6.94 -1.31
C ASP A 102 4.21 5.88 -0.77
N SER A 103 5.49 6.02 -1.10
CA SER A 103 6.55 5.14 -0.59
C SER A 103 7.11 5.60 0.76
N GLN A 104 6.69 6.76 1.28
CA GLN A 104 7.18 7.32 2.55
C GLN A 104 6.27 6.97 3.73
N SER A 105 5.05 6.51 3.48
CA SER A 105 4.12 6.08 4.52
C SER A 105 4.10 4.57 4.70
N ALA A 106 4.15 4.11 5.95
CA ALA A 106 4.03 2.69 6.26
C ALA A 106 2.62 2.15 5.93
N PHE A 107 1.58 2.88 6.32
CA PHE A 107 0.18 2.46 6.22
C PHE A 107 -0.60 3.27 5.19
N THR A 108 -1.78 2.79 4.84
CA THR A 108 -2.69 3.50 3.93
C THR A 108 -3.57 4.45 4.73
N TYR A 109 -3.72 5.67 4.27
CA TYR A 109 -4.55 6.67 4.94
C TYR A 109 -5.63 7.14 4.00
N LEU A 110 -6.85 7.18 4.51
CA LEU A 110 -8.04 7.53 3.74
C LEU A 110 -8.75 8.71 4.38
N ASN A 111 -9.48 9.44 3.55
CA ASN A 111 -10.38 10.49 3.99
C ASN A 111 -11.31 9.93 5.08
N LYS A 112 -11.53 10.69 6.15
CA LYS A 112 -12.21 10.25 7.38
C LYS A 112 -13.53 9.49 7.12
N PRO A 113 -14.48 10.01 6.31
CA PRO A 113 -15.68 9.27 5.89
C PRO A 113 -15.42 7.89 5.25
N ILE A 114 -14.44 7.80 4.34
CA ILE A 114 -14.10 6.55 3.66
C ILE A 114 -13.49 5.56 4.66
N TYR A 115 -12.54 6.04 5.47
CA TYR A 115 -11.94 5.25 6.53
C TYR A 115 -12.99 4.72 7.53
N ALA A 116 -13.92 5.57 7.96
CA ALA A 116 -14.95 5.19 8.92
C ALA A 116 -15.81 4.02 8.39
N ALA A 117 -16.24 4.08 7.13
CA ALA A 117 -17.01 2.99 6.53
C ALA A 117 -16.18 1.70 6.36
N LEU A 118 -14.92 1.83 5.93
CA LEU A 118 -14.00 0.69 5.81
C LEU A 118 -13.84 0.01 7.16
N ARG A 119 -13.56 0.80 8.19
CA ARG A 119 -13.39 0.34 9.57
C ARG A 119 -14.63 -0.36 10.10
N GLU A 120 -15.81 0.21 9.88
CA GLU A 120 -17.07 -0.36 10.35
C GLU A 120 -17.41 -1.69 9.67
N GLU A 121 -17.32 -1.77 8.35
CA GLU A 121 -17.58 -3.02 7.62
C GLU A 121 -16.51 -4.08 7.91
N PHE A 122 -15.24 -3.68 8.07
CA PHE A 122 -14.18 -4.60 8.48
C PHE A 122 -14.41 -5.16 9.89
N ARG A 123 -14.80 -4.32 10.86
CA ARG A 123 -15.16 -4.75 12.22
C ARG A 123 -16.34 -5.71 12.25
N LYS A 124 -17.35 -5.50 11.40
CA LYS A 124 -18.46 -6.45 11.24
C LYS A 124 -17.97 -7.80 10.72
N ALA A 125 -17.11 -7.80 9.70
CA ALA A 125 -16.55 -9.03 9.13
C ALA A 125 -15.64 -9.79 10.10
N MET A 126 -15.03 -9.07 11.04
CA MET A 126 -14.06 -9.60 12.01
C MET A 126 -14.64 -9.78 13.41
N ALA A 127 -15.97 -9.69 13.59
CA ALA A 127 -16.64 -9.65 14.90
C ALA A 127 -16.39 -10.89 15.80
N GLN A 128 -15.94 -12.00 15.21
CA GLN A 128 -15.59 -13.23 15.93
C GLN A 128 -14.25 -13.16 16.67
N TYR A 129 -13.39 -12.19 16.34
CA TYR A 129 -12.08 -12.06 16.96
C TYR A 129 -12.10 -11.01 18.09
N PRO A 130 -11.45 -11.31 19.24
CA PRO A 130 -11.33 -10.34 20.32
C PRO A 130 -10.58 -9.07 19.86
N PRO A 131 -11.04 -7.87 20.22
CA PRO A 131 -10.31 -6.64 19.95
C PRO A 131 -9.00 -6.59 20.76
N ALA A 132 -8.00 -5.92 20.20
CA ALA A 132 -6.73 -5.63 20.86
C ALA A 132 -6.49 -4.11 20.95
N PRO A 133 -5.57 -3.65 21.81
CA PRO A 133 -5.16 -2.24 21.83
C PRO A 133 -4.69 -1.75 20.46
N ALA A 134 -4.91 -0.46 20.21
CA ALA A 134 -4.42 0.22 19.01
C ALA A 134 -2.89 0.19 18.94
N PHE A 135 -2.35 0.25 17.73
CA PHE A 135 -0.91 0.36 17.48
C PHE A 135 -0.62 1.54 16.58
N SER A 136 0.21 2.47 17.04
CA SER A 136 0.49 3.71 16.31
C SER A 136 -0.83 4.38 15.87
N ASP A 137 -1.03 4.60 14.58
CA ASP A 137 -2.23 5.22 14.01
C ASP A 137 -3.32 4.19 13.64
N LEU A 138 -3.08 2.89 13.86
CA LEU A 138 -4.00 1.80 13.54
C LEU A 138 -4.95 1.54 14.72
N ASP A 139 -6.23 1.88 14.54
CA ASP A 139 -7.24 1.82 15.60
C ASP A 139 -8.10 0.54 15.59
N THR A 140 -7.82 -0.40 14.69
CA THR A 140 -8.63 -1.59 14.44
C THR A 140 -7.74 -2.82 14.46
N CYS A 141 -7.57 -3.34 15.68
CA CYS A 141 -6.63 -4.39 16.02
C CYS A 141 -7.34 -5.55 16.70
N TYR A 142 -6.80 -6.75 16.51
CA TYR A 142 -7.37 -7.99 17.02
C TYR A 142 -6.31 -8.85 17.68
N ASN A 143 -6.75 -9.60 18.68
CA ASN A 143 -5.97 -10.62 19.35
C ASN A 143 -6.34 -11.99 18.78
N PHE A 144 -5.37 -12.63 18.14
CA PHE A 144 -5.46 -13.96 17.55
C PHE A 144 -4.78 -15.02 18.42
N THR A 145 -4.42 -14.71 19.68
CA THR A 145 -3.86 -15.69 20.62
C THR A 145 -4.82 -16.88 20.71
N LEU A 146 -4.28 -18.11 20.59
CA LEU A 146 -5.01 -19.37 20.60
C LEU A 146 -5.98 -19.57 19.42
N THR A 147 -5.90 -18.73 18.37
CA THR A 147 -6.67 -18.92 17.14
C THR A 147 -5.87 -19.75 16.15
N GLU A 148 -6.36 -20.94 15.83
CA GLU A 148 -5.69 -21.86 14.90
C GLU A 148 -5.78 -21.38 13.44
N TYR A 149 -6.95 -20.83 13.05
CA TYR A 149 -7.20 -20.34 11.70
C TYR A 149 -7.80 -18.94 11.71
N ILE A 150 -7.17 -18.03 10.99
CA ILE A 150 -7.64 -16.65 10.83
C ILE A 150 -8.31 -16.52 9.45
N TYR A 151 -9.63 -16.41 9.47
CA TYR A 151 -10.45 -16.00 8.34
C TYR A 151 -10.50 -14.48 8.25
N LEU A 152 -9.93 -13.93 7.19
CA LEU A 152 -9.94 -12.50 6.88
C LEU A 152 -10.90 -12.23 5.71
N PRO A 153 -11.57 -11.06 5.67
CA PRO A 153 -12.37 -10.69 4.52
C PRO A 153 -11.47 -10.37 3.31
N ASN A 154 -12.03 -10.46 2.11
CA ASN A 154 -11.37 -9.94 0.92
C ASN A 154 -11.54 -8.42 0.87
N ILE A 155 -10.45 -7.68 0.60
CA ILE A 155 -10.47 -6.25 0.32
C ILE A 155 -10.01 -6.00 -1.12
N THR A 156 -10.83 -5.30 -1.89
CA THR A 156 -10.54 -4.96 -3.29
C THR A 156 -10.56 -3.44 -3.47
N PHE A 157 -9.54 -2.91 -4.15
CA PHE A 157 -9.56 -1.55 -4.71
C PHE A 157 -10.16 -1.58 -6.12
N ARG A 158 -11.04 -0.61 -6.43
CA ARG A 158 -11.58 -0.41 -7.77
C ARG A 158 -11.16 0.94 -8.32
N PHE A 159 -10.72 0.96 -9.57
CA PHE A 159 -10.21 2.15 -10.22
C PHE A 159 -11.17 2.68 -11.28
N GLY A 160 -11.08 3.97 -11.59
CA GLY A 160 -12.00 4.66 -12.52
C GLY A 160 -11.99 4.11 -13.94
N ASN A 161 -10.93 3.41 -14.35
CA ASN A 161 -10.86 2.72 -15.65
C ASN A 161 -11.50 1.31 -15.65
N GLY A 162 -12.12 0.90 -14.54
CA GLY A 162 -12.78 -0.41 -14.41
C GLY A 162 -11.85 -1.53 -13.93
N GLU A 163 -10.55 -1.29 -13.79
CA GLU A 163 -9.63 -2.28 -13.22
C GLU A 163 -9.81 -2.41 -11.71
N THR A 164 -9.41 -3.58 -11.19
CA THR A 164 -9.44 -3.89 -9.77
C THR A 164 -8.09 -4.41 -9.29
N MET A 165 -7.81 -4.18 -8.01
CA MET A 165 -6.66 -4.75 -7.31
C MET A 165 -7.13 -5.38 -6.01
N ASP A 166 -7.09 -6.71 -5.95
CA ASP A 166 -7.31 -7.45 -4.72
C ASP A 166 -6.06 -7.37 -3.83
N LEU A 167 -6.31 -7.10 -2.55
CA LEU A 167 -5.29 -7.04 -1.52
C LEU A 167 -5.13 -8.41 -0.86
N ASP A 168 -3.90 -8.89 -0.84
CA ASP A 168 -3.46 -10.02 -0.03
C ASP A 168 -3.54 -9.67 1.46
N ASP A 169 -3.65 -10.67 2.33
CA ASP A 169 -3.74 -10.48 3.78
C ASP A 169 -2.56 -9.67 4.32
N ARG A 170 -1.35 -9.89 3.81
CA ARG A 170 -0.14 -9.14 4.18
C ARG A 170 -0.16 -7.69 3.69
N GLN A 171 -1.04 -7.33 2.76
CA GLN A 171 -1.18 -5.96 2.25
C GLN A 171 -2.13 -5.12 3.12
N PHE A 172 -3.22 -5.72 3.61
CA PHE A 172 -4.20 -4.99 4.43
C PHE A 172 -4.13 -5.28 5.94
N MET A 173 -3.40 -6.30 6.37
CA MET A 173 -3.08 -6.55 7.77
C MET A 173 -1.62 -6.23 8.08
N TYR A 174 -1.39 -5.62 9.24
CA TYR A 174 -0.08 -5.48 9.85
C TYR A 174 -0.01 -6.35 11.10
N PHE A 175 0.88 -7.34 11.10
CA PHE A 175 1.07 -8.28 12.20
C PHE A 175 2.36 -7.96 12.97
N PHE A 176 2.27 -7.88 14.29
CA PHE A 176 3.41 -7.52 15.15
C PHE A 176 4.31 -8.71 15.41
N ARG A 177 5.62 -8.52 15.22
CA ARG A 177 6.65 -9.54 15.50
C ARG A 177 7.24 -9.47 16.91
N GLU A 178 6.85 -8.50 17.73
CA GLU A 178 7.49 -8.27 19.04
C GLU A 178 6.90 -9.13 20.18
N HIS A 179 5.86 -9.93 19.92
CA HIS A 179 5.17 -10.76 20.93
C HIS A 179 5.27 -12.28 20.67
N LEU A 180 6.32 -12.75 20.01
CA LEU A 180 6.43 -14.13 19.55
C LEU A 180 6.87 -15.10 20.66
N ILE A 181 5.92 -15.85 21.19
CA ILE A 181 6.09 -17.28 21.42
C ILE A 181 5.01 -17.91 20.54
N ASP A 182 5.41 -18.43 19.37
CA ASP A 182 4.57 -19.12 18.37
C ASP A 182 3.47 -18.28 17.65
N GLY A 183 3.76 -17.80 16.43
CA GLY A 183 2.78 -17.17 15.52
C GLY A 183 2.60 -15.65 15.73
N PHE A 184 1.72 -14.99 14.95
CA PHE A 184 1.44 -13.55 15.10
C PHE A 184 0.19 -13.34 15.97
N PRO A 185 0.31 -13.20 17.32
CA PRO A 185 -0.85 -13.16 18.20
C PRO A 185 -1.67 -11.87 18.06
N PHE A 186 -1.14 -10.84 17.40
CA PHE A 186 -1.81 -9.56 17.25
C PHE A 186 -1.66 -9.04 15.81
N GLY A 187 -2.75 -8.49 15.27
CA GLY A 187 -2.73 -7.84 13.97
C GLY A 187 -3.74 -6.71 13.87
N CYS A 188 -3.41 -5.68 13.09
CA CYS A 188 -4.26 -4.53 12.84
C CYS A 188 -4.56 -4.35 11.35
N LEU A 189 -5.74 -3.82 11.05
CA LEU A 189 -6.05 -3.28 9.73
C LEU A 189 -5.05 -2.16 9.43
N ALA A 190 -4.28 -2.29 8.34
CA ALA A 190 -3.21 -1.38 7.93
C ALA A 190 -3.73 -0.11 7.23
N PHE A 191 -4.86 0.41 7.74
CA PHE A 191 -5.54 1.61 7.27
C PHE A 191 -5.80 2.53 8.45
N ALA A 192 -5.73 3.83 8.20
CA ALA A 192 -6.06 4.86 9.18
C ALA A 192 -6.79 6.04 8.53
N ALA A 193 -7.38 6.90 9.37
CA ALA A 193 -7.88 8.19 8.93
C ALA A 193 -6.70 9.11 8.58
N ALA A 194 -6.77 9.80 7.44
CA ALA A 194 -5.78 10.80 7.07
C ALA A 194 -5.66 11.88 8.17
N PRO A 195 -4.43 12.22 8.60
CA PRO A 195 -4.20 13.14 9.72
C PRO A 195 -4.54 14.60 9.37
N ASP A 196 -4.42 14.98 8.10
CA ASP A 196 -4.73 16.31 7.59
C ASP A 196 -5.85 16.24 6.54
N GLU A 197 -6.79 17.17 6.63
CA GLU A 197 -7.89 17.32 5.66
C GLU A 197 -7.46 18.18 4.45
N ASN A 198 -6.35 18.90 4.55
CA ASN A 198 -5.91 19.86 3.54
C ASN A 198 -5.17 19.18 2.38
N PHE A 199 -4.23 18.24 2.59
CA PHE A 199 -3.56 17.52 1.50
C PHE A 199 -2.59 16.40 1.96
N PRO A 200 -2.43 15.28 1.21
CA PRO A 200 -3.41 14.60 0.35
C PRO A 200 -4.42 13.81 1.20
N ARG A 201 -5.69 13.77 0.74
CA ARG A 201 -6.80 13.17 1.52
C ARG A 201 -6.79 11.64 1.52
N ASN A 202 -6.20 11.01 0.50
CA ASN A 202 -6.08 9.56 0.38
C ASN A 202 -4.68 9.21 -0.14
N PHE A 203 -3.98 8.29 0.50
CA PHE A 203 -2.71 7.77 0.01
C PHE A 203 -2.48 6.30 0.38
N ILE A 204 -1.96 5.55 -0.59
CA ILE A 204 -1.61 4.13 -0.49
C ILE A 204 -0.17 4.03 0.03
N GLY A 205 -0.01 3.58 1.27
CA GLY A 205 1.30 3.38 1.88
C GLY A 205 1.97 2.08 1.44
N THR A 206 3.23 1.93 1.85
CA THR A 206 4.10 0.79 1.50
C THR A 206 3.55 -0.57 1.93
N GLN A 207 2.78 -0.68 3.02
CA GLN A 207 2.17 -1.95 3.43
C GLN A 207 1.26 -2.52 2.32
N VAL A 208 0.37 -1.70 1.75
CA VAL A 208 -0.51 -2.13 0.64
C VAL A 208 0.28 -2.38 -0.63
N GLN A 209 1.46 -1.79 -0.79
CA GLN A 209 2.34 -2.04 -1.93
C GLN A 209 3.15 -3.35 -1.79
N ARG A 210 3.19 -3.97 -0.60
CA ARG A 210 3.86 -5.27 -0.41
C ARG A 210 3.27 -6.33 -1.33
N THR A 211 4.07 -7.36 -1.61
CA THR A 211 3.67 -8.52 -2.46
C THR A 211 3.17 -8.15 -3.86
N LYS A 212 3.46 -6.93 -4.33
CA LYS A 212 3.25 -6.50 -5.71
C LYS A 212 4.50 -5.82 -6.22
N GLU A 213 4.84 -6.03 -7.49
CA GLU A 213 5.74 -5.12 -8.19
C GLU A 213 4.90 -3.97 -8.75
N ILE A 214 5.30 -2.73 -8.44
CA ILE A 214 4.61 -1.53 -8.89
C ILE A 214 5.49 -0.84 -9.93
N VAL A 215 5.01 -0.83 -11.17
CA VAL A 215 5.76 -0.31 -12.32
C VAL A 215 5.16 1.02 -12.75
N TYR A 216 5.94 2.10 -12.64
CA TYR A 216 5.53 3.42 -13.07
C TYR A 216 5.90 3.66 -14.55
N ASP A 217 4.90 3.71 -15.42
CA ASP A 217 5.02 4.15 -16.81
C ASP A 217 4.67 5.64 -16.91
N VAL A 218 5.59 6.48 -16.45
CA VAL A 218 5.35 7.94 -16.38
C VAL A 218 5.08 8.53 -17.78
N ARG A 219 5.80 8.05 -18.81
CA ARG A 219 5.62 8.51 -20.19
C ARG A 219 4.29 8.03 -20.78
N GLY A 220 3.90 6.79 -20.49
CA GLY A 220 2.62 6.23 -20.91
C GLY A 220 1.44 6.61 -20.01
N GLY A 221 1.66 7.43 -18.98
CA GLY A 221 0.62 7.93 -18.09
C GLY A 221 -0.10 6.83 -17.31
N LYS A 222 0.59 5.76 -16.90
CA LYS A 222 -0.01 4.63 -16.17
C LYS A 222 0.91 4.03 -15.13
N VAL A 223 0.31 3.33 -14.17
CA VAL A 223 0.99 2.43 -13.24
C VAL A 223 0.52 1.01 -13.48
N ALA A 224 1.41 0.04 -13.35
CA ALA A 224 1.06 -1.38 -13.38
C ALA A 224 1.22 -1.99 -12.00
N PHE A 225 0.17 -2.63 -11.49
CA PHE A 225 0.23 -3.50 -10.34
C PHE A 225 0.43 -4.93 -10.84
N VAL A 226 1.63 -5.45 -10.62
CA VAL A 226 2.04 -6.80 -11.01
C VAL A 226 1.93 -7.69 -9.78
N PRO A 227 1.07 -8.73 -9.78
CA PRO A 227 1.02 -9.70 -8.70
C PRO A 227 2.40 -10.32 -8.44
N SER A 228 2.79 -10.48 -7.17
CA SER A 228 4.14 -10.92 -6.78
C SER A 228 4.67 -12.11 -7.58
N ARG A 229 5.93 -11.97 -7.98
CA ARG A 229 6.95 -13.04 -8.02
C ARG A 229 8.12 -12.77 -7.04
N CYS A 230 7.99 -11.83 -6.09
CA CYS A 230 9.03 -11.59 -5.09
C CYS A 230 9.10 -12.81 -4.15
N GLY A 231 10.11 -13.67 -4.35
CA GLY A 231 10.38 -14.86 -3.53
C GLY A 231 10.10 -16.23 -4.19
N LEU A 232 9.84 -16.31 -5.50
CA LEU A 232 9.84 -17.60 -6.23
C LEU A 232 10.81 -17.55 -7.40
N ARG A 233 12.08 -17.73 -7.09
CA ARG A 233 13.06 -18.33 -8.00
C ARG A 233 14.04 -19.18 -7.21
#